data_AF-A0A651HE19-F1
#
_entry.id   AF-A0A651HE19-F1
#
_cell.length_a   1.000
_cell.length_b   1.000
_cell.length_c   1.000
_cell.angle_alpha   90.00
_cell.angle_beta   90.00
_cell.angle_gamma   90.00
#
_symmetry.space_group_name_H-M   'P 1'
#
loop_
_entity.id
_entity.type
_entity.pdbx_description
1 polymer ?
#
loop_
_entity_poly.entity_id
_entity_poly.type
_entity_poly.pdbx_seq_one_letter_code
_entity_poly.pdbx_strand_id
1 'polypeptide(L)'
;MPAPRLRTFPAPGSPTSRLRSRTGFAWGLALLVLAPVACDPGFPGPGEGETISEEAFVETMVELRRAAAHWEMRRLPVEERDSILAIRSRTPEDLLEFVEVHGTDVPYMNRVWTRVEARLTGRDVESLQDDAPEAEDLVEEGILPRDAVPDLPAPEPGSGPGIPPDPGPEE
;
A
#
# COMPACT_ATOMS: atom_id res chain seq x y z
N MET A 1 -0.92 -57.45 -36.34
CA MET A 1 -0.85 -58.53 -35.33
C MET A 1 0.61 -58.77 -34.99
N PRO A 2 1.05 -59.07 -33.74
CA PRO A 2 0.69 -58.65 -32.36
C PRO A 2 1.87 -57.85 -31.72
N ALA A 3 1.90 -57.25 -30.52
CA ALA A 3 0.98 -56.88 -29.43
C ALA A 3 1.67 -55.75 -28.60
N PRO A 4 0.92 -54.86 -27.92
CA PRO A 4 1.48 -53.85 -27.01
C PRO A 4 1.94 -54.46 -25.68
N ARG A 5 3.15 -54.10 -25.23
CA ARG A 5 3.65 -54.50 -23.90
C ARG A 5 3.00 -53.62 -22.82
N LEU A 6 2.12 -54.25 -22.04
CA LEU A 6 1.49 -53.69 -20.85
C LEU A 6 2.58 -53.35 -19.81
N ARG A 7 2.70 -52.08 -19.45
CA ARG A 7 3.45 -51.63 -18.29
C ARG A 7 2.62 -51.95 -17.04
N THR A 8 3.11 -52.90 -16.26
CA THR A 8 2.54 -53.28 -14.96
C THR A 8 2.74 -52.13 -13.96
N PHE A 9 1.63 -51.60 -13.46
CA PHE A 9 1.59 -50.70 -12.30
C PHE A 9 1.76 -51.51 -11.00
N PRO A 10 2.69 -51.17 -10.10
CA PRO A 10 2.67 -51.71 -8.74
C PRO A 10 1.56 -51.03 -7.91
N ALA A 11 0.82 -51.86 -7.19
CA ALA A 11 -0.30 -51.53 -6.31
C ALA A 11 0.16 -50.82 -5.00
N PRO A 12 -0.76 -50.10 -4.31
CA PRO A 12 -0.45 -49.27 -3.15
C PRO A 12 -0.21 -50.08 -1.87
N GLY A 13 0.88 -49.75 -1.17
CA GLY A 13 1.14 -50.20 0.20
C GLY A 13 0.63 -49.17 1.21
N SER A 14 -0.31 -49.57 2.05
CA SER A 14 -0.69 -48.90 3.31
C SER A 14 -1.20 -50.02 4.25
N PRO A 15 -1.34 -49.84 5.56
CA PRO A 15 -0.71 -48.93 6.53
C PRO A 15 -0.02 -49.73 7.67
N THR A 16 0.92 -49.14 8.42
CA THR A 16 1.23 -49.66 9.77
C THR A 16 1.24 -48.54 10.80
N SER A 17 0.13 -48.45 11.51
CA SER A 17 -0.03 -47.75 12.77
C SER A 17 1.00 -48.25 13.79
N ARG A 18 1.79 -47.34 14.36
CA ARG A 18 2.43 -47.57 15.66
C ARG A 18 1.66 -46.80 16.72
N LEU A 19 0.64 -47.44 17.28
CA LEU A 19 0.21 -47.12 18.64
C LEU A 19 1.15 -47.85 19.58
N ARG A 20 1.92 -47.12 20.39
CA ARG A 20 2.41 -47.64 21.66
C ARG A 20 2.05 -46.66 22.77
N SER A 21 1.38 -47.24 23.73
CA SER A 21 0.59 -46.66 24.81
C SER A 21 1.39 -46.31 26.05
N ARG A 22 0.86 -45.32 26.79
CA ARG A 22 0.70 -45.26 28.25
C ARG A 22 1.93 -45.31 29.16
N THR A 23 2.31 -44.13 29.65
CA THR A 23 2.69 -43.82 31.04
C THR A 23 2.26 -42.34 31.23
N GLY A 24 1.25 -41.94 32.01
CA GLY A 24 0.84 -42.44 33.31
C GLY A 24 1.53 -41.63 34.41
N PHE A 25 1.17 -40.36 34.60
CA PHE A 25 1.26 -39.66 35.89
C PHE A 25 0.41 -38.38 35.82
N ALA A 26 -0.87 -38.52 36.15
CA ALA A 26 -1.59 -37.42 36.78
C ALA A 26 -0.92 -37.17 38.14
N TRP A 27 -0.75 -35.91 38.52
CA TRP A 27 -0.74 -35.32 39.87
C TRP A 27 0.04 -34.01 39.82
N GLY A 28 -0.60 -32.90 40.20
CA GLY A 28 0.09 -31.63 40.39
C GLY A 28 -0.70 -30.41 39.96
N LEU A 29 -1.87 -30.22 40.58
CA LEU A 29 -2.60 -28.97 40.57
C LEU A 29 -1.73 -27.93 41.29
N ALA A 30 -1.00 -27.11 40.55
CA ALA A 30 -0.38 -25.90 41.06
C ALA A 30 -0.98 -24.72 40.26
N LEU A 31 -1.98 -24.10 40.87
CA LEU A 31 -2.41 -22.74 40.60
C LEU A 31 -1.19 -21.83 40.56
N LEU A 32 -0.73 -21.47 39.36
CA LEU A 32 -0.05 -20.20 39.15
C LEU A 32 -1.04 -19.28 38.44
N VAL A 33 -1.68 -18.45 39.27
CA VAL A 33 -2.31 -17.21 38.84
C VAL A 33 -1.25 -16.41 38.09
N LEU A 34 -1.34 -16.36 36.76
CA LEU A 34 -0.61 -15.37 35.97
C LEU A 34 -1.62 -14.72 35.02
N ALA A 35 -1.94 -13.48 35.39
CA ALA A 35 -2.78 -12.44 34.82
C ALA A 35 -3.51 -12.73 33.48
N PRO A 36 -4.78 -12.29 33.33
CA PRO A 36 -5.28 -11.98 32.00
C PRO A 36 -4.33 -10.90 31.43
N VAL A 37 -3.54 -11.26 30.42
CA VAL A 37 -2.89 -10.26 29.57
C VAL A 37 -4.00 -9.33 29.13
N ALA A 38 -3.85 -8.09 29.56
CA ALA A 38 -4.77 -7.01 29.28
C ALA A 38 -5.10 -6.99 27.79
N CYS A 39 -6.34 -6.58 27.49
CA CYS A 39 -6.60 -5.88 26.26
C CYS A 39 -5.50 -4.82 26.07
N ASP A 40 -4.70 -4.98 25.03
CA ASP A 40 -4.08 -3.85 24.39
C ASP A 40 -4.69 -3.81 22.98
N PRO A 41 -5.72 -2.98 22.71
CA PRO A 41 -5.81 -2.33 21.42
C PRO A 41 -4.65 -1.34 21.38
N GLY A 42 -3.43 -1.89 21.37
CA GLY A 42 -2.20 -1.15 21.27
C GLY A 42 -2.22 -0.48 19.94
N PHE A 43 -2.54 0.80 19.96
CA PHE A 43 -2.18 1.69 18.88
C PHE A 43 -0.69 1.44 18.61
N PRO A 44 -0.31 0.90 17.44
CA PRO A 44 1.08 0.66 17.15
C PRO A 44 1.81 1.99 17.28
N GLY A 45 2.71 2.08 18.26
CA GLY A 45 3.67 3.17 18.33
C GLY A 45 4.47 3.20 17.02
N PRO A 46 4.91 4.37 16.57
CA PRO A 46 5.58 4.49 15.28
C PRO A 46 6.89 3.68 15.27
N GLY A 47 6.85 2.53 14.61
CA GLY A 47 7.95 1.96 13.81
C GLY A 47 9.12 1.32 14.55
N GLU A 48 8.92 0.12 15.13
CA GLU A 48 10.03 -0.81 15.40
C GLU A 48 9.67 -2.26 15.01
N GLY A 49 9.02 -2.42 13.84
CA GLY A 49 9.18 -3.63 13.04
C GLY A 49 10.22 -3.31 11.98
N GLU A 50 11.24 -4.16 11.81
CA GLU A 50 12.37 -3.93 10.89
C GLU A 50 11.93 -4.12 9.43
N THR A 51 10.97 -3.32 8.98
CA THR A 51 10.54 -3.24 7.59
C THR A 51 11.33 -2.16 6.85
N ILE A 52 11.23 -2.18 5.52
CA ILE A 52 11.88 -1.20 4.65
C ILE A 52 11.37 0.21 4.95
N SER A 53 12.19 1.22 4.65
CA SER A 53 11.75 2.61 4.82
C SER A 53 10.63 2.97 3.86
N GLU A 54 9.80 3.95 4.25
CA GLU A 54 8.77 4.53 3.38
C GLU A 54 9.34 4.96 2.02
N GLU A 55 10.50 5.61 2.04
CA GLU A 55 11.17 6.07 0.81
C GLU A 55 11.52 4.90 -0.11
N ALA A 56 12.08 3.82 0.45
CA ALA A 56 12.41 2.62 -0.32
C ALA A 56 11.17 1.94 -0.89
N PHE A 57 10.06 1.90 -0.13
CA PHE A 57 8.79 1.38 -0.61
C PHE A 57 8.24 2.24 -1.76
N VAL A 58 8.21 3.56 -1.60
CA VAL A 58 7.72 4.52 -2.62
C VAL A 58 8.54 4.39 -3.90
N GLU A 59 9.88 4.44 -3.81
CA GLU A 59 10.76 4.31 -4.98
C GLU A 59 10.56 2.99 -5.72
N THR A 60 10.43 1.89 -4.99
CA THR A 60 10.22 0.56 -5.56
C THR A 60 8.85 0.47 -6.24
N MET A 61 7.78 0.96 -5.59
CA MET A 61 6.44 0.96 -6.15
C MET A 61 6.30 1.83 -7.39
N VAL A 62 6.99 2.99 -7.44
CA VAL A 62 7.03 3.85 -8.63
C VAL A 62 7.64 3.10 -9.81
N GLU A 63 8.77 2.41 -9.61
CA GLU A 63 9.40 1.65 -10.69
C GLU A 63 8.55 0.48 -11.17
N LEU A 64 8.00 -0.31 -10.24
CA LEU A 64 7.13 -1.42 -10.59
C LEU A 64 5.91 -0.94 -11.40
N ARG A 65 5.32 0.20 -11.03
CA ARG A 65 4.17 0.77 -11.76
C ARG A 65 4.56 1.37 -13.11
N ARG A 66 5.72 2.04 -13.22
CA ARG A 66 6.24 2.51 -14.51
C ARG A 66 6.51 1.33 -15.45
N ALA A 67 7.19 0.29 -14.95
CA ALA A 67 7.44 -0.92 -15.73
C ALA A 67 6.13 -1.58 -16.17
N ALA A 68 5.18 -1.77 -15.24
CA ALA A 68 3.87 -2.35 -15.55
C ALA A 68 3.10 -1.56 -16.62
N ALA A 69 3.24 -0.23 -16.68
CA ALA A 69 2.57 0.61 -17.67
C ALA A 69 2.99 0.30 -19.13
N HIS A 70 4.17 -0.29 -19.34
CA HIS A 70 4.67 -0.67 -20.65
C HIS A 70 4.18 -2.05 -21.13
N TRP A 71 3.48 -2.82 -20.27
CA TRP A 71 2.96 -4.14 -20.62
C TRP A 71 1.51 -4.08 -21.08
N GLU A 72 1.15 -4.88 -22.10
CA GLU A 72 -0.15 -4.87 -22.79
C GLU A 72 -1.36 -4.95 -21.85
N MET A 73 -1.24 -5.70 -20.75
CA MET A 73 -2.32 -5.87 -19.76
C MET A 73 -2.13 -5.04 -18.48
N ARG A 74 -1.19 -4.08 -18.47
CA ARG A 74 -0.73 -3.38 -17.26
C ARG A 74 -0.32 -4.34 -16.12
N ARG A 75 0.08 -5.55 -16.48
CA ARG A 75 0.55 -6.60 -15.59
C ARG A 75 2.01 -6.86 -15.91
N LEU A 76 2.86 -6.63 -14.91
CA LEU A 76 4.27 -6.93 -14.98
C LEU A 76 4.49 -8.46 -14.84
N PRO A 77 5.23 -9.11 -15.76
CA PRO A 77 5.66 -10.49 -15.58
C PRO A 77 6.48 -10.68 -14.30
N VAL A 78 6.46 -11.88 -13.73
CA VAL A 78 7.14 -12.19 -12.46
C VAL A 78 8.65 -12.00 -12.60
N GLU A 79 9.21 -12.41 -13.72
CA GLU A 79 10.65 -12.32 -14.00
C GLU A 79 11.12 -10.85 -14.07
N GLU A 80 10.31 -9.98 -14.69
CA GLU A 80 10.60 -8.55 -14.77
C GLU A 80 10.46 -7.87 -13.41
N ARG A 81 9.40 -8.20 -12.66
CA ARG A 81 9.19 -7.71 -11.29
C ARG A 81 10.38 -8.09 -10.41
N ASP A 82 10.80 -9.34 -10.43
CA ASP A 82 11.88 -9.84 -9.59
C ASP A 82 13.23 -9.22 -9.99
N SER A 83 13.43 -8.94 -11.28
CA SER A 83 14.62 -8.20 -11.73
C SER A 83 14.65 -6.75 -11.21
N ILE A 84 13.52 -6.05 -11.22
CA ILE A 84 13.41 -4.67 -10.70
C ILE A 84 13.68 -4.67 -9.18
N LEU A 85 13.09 -5.62 -8.46
CA LEU A 85 13.30 -5.78 -7.02
C LEU A 85 14.77 -6.06 -6.70
N ALA A 86 15.43 -6.95 -7.46
CA ALA A 86 16.83 -7.28 -7.27
C ALA A 86 17.76 -6.07 -7.48
N ILE A 87 17.51 -5.22 -8.49
CA ILE A 87 18.27 -3.98 -8.72
C ILE A 87 18.18 -3.04 -7.51
N ARG A 88 17.04 -3.07 -6.81
CA ARG A 88 16.79 -2.25 -5.62
C ARG A 88 17.22 -2.90 -4.31
N SER A 89 17.85 -4.08 -4.38
CA SER A 89 18.15 -4.91 -3.20
C SER A 89 16.91 -5.16 -2.34
N ARG A 90 15.77 -5.40 -3.00
CA ARG A 90 14.47 -5.68 -2.37
C ARG A 90 13.98 -7.07 -2.74
N THR A 91 13.13 -7.61 -1.88
CA THR A 91 12.37 -8.84 -2.13
C THR A 91 10.87 -8.53 -2.24
N PRO A 92 10.06 -9.43 -2.84
CA PRO A 92 8.62 -9.34 -2.75
C PRO A 92 8.11 -9.31 -1.30
N GLU A 93 8.77 -10.07 -0.42
CA GLU A 93 8.46 -10.17 1.00
C GLU A 93 8.65 -8.82 1.72
N ASP A 94 9.70 -8.05 1.39
CA ASP A 94 9.93 -6.72 1.96
C ASP A 94 8.75 -5.77 1.72
N LEU A 95 8.17 -5.81 0.52
CA LEU A 95 7.00 -4.98 0.18
C LEU A 95 5.74 -5.45 0.89
N LEU A 96 5.58 -6.77 1.05
CA LEU A 96 4.44 -7.35 1.78
C LEU A 96 4.53 -7.02 3.26
N GLU A 97 5.70 -7.12 3.86
CA GLU A 97 5.94 -6.78 5.27
C GLU A 97 5.66 -5.29 5.53
N PHE A 98 6.07 -4.40 4.63
CA PHE A 98 5.74 -2.97 4.76
C PHE A 98 4.23 -2.74 4.81
N VAL A 99 3.47 -3.43 3.94
CA VAL A 99 2.00 -3.34 3.91
C VAL A 99 1.37 -4.04 5.11
N GLU A 100 1.96 -5.11 5.64
CA GLU A 100 1.46 -5.77 6.84
C GLU A 100 1.59 -4.87 8.08
N VAL A 101 2.75 -4.21 8.24
CA VAL A 101 3.02 -3.31 9.36
C VAL A 101 2.19 -2.02 9.26
N HIS A 102 2.12 -1.41 8.09
CA HIS A 102 1.55 -0.07 7.91
C HIS A 102 0.15 -0.06 7.27
N GLY A 103 -0.29 -1.15 6.65
CA GLY A 103 -1.50 -1.23 5.83
C GLY A 103 -2.80 -0.90 6.55
N THR A 104 -2.83 -1.05 7.88
CA THR A 104 -3.99 -0.74 8.72
C THR A 104 -4.07 0.75 9.10
N ASP A 105 -2.95 1.48 9.04
CA ASP A 105 -2.91 2.94 9.21
C ASP A 105 -3.30 3.61 7.88
N VAL A 106 -4.61 3.75 7.67
CA VAL A 106 -5.18 4.32 6.45
C VAL A 106 -4.67 5.75 6.17
N PRO A 107 -4.64 6.69 7.15
CA PRO A 107 -4.06 8.01 6.93
C PRO A 107 -2.59 7.97 6.49
N TYR A 108 -1.77 7.09 7.08
CA TYR A 108 -0.38 6.92 6.68
C TYR A 108 -0.27 6.36 5.26
N MET A 109 -0.95 5.26 4.96
CA MET A 109 -0.89 4.63 3.64
C MET A 109 -1.45 5.53 2.54
N ASN A 110 -2.46 6.36 2.83
CA ASN A 110 -2.94 7.36 1.89
C ASN A 110 -1.83 8.36 1.50
N ARG A 111 -1.04 8.84 2.48
CA ARG A 111 0.13 9.69 2.18
C ARG A 111 1.16 8.96 1.34
N VAL A 112 1.48 7.70 1.67
CA VAL A 112 2.42 6.88 0.90
C VAL A 112 1.96 6.72 -0.56
N TRP A 113 0.69 6.38 -0.78
CA TRP A 113 0.14 6.23 -2.14
C TRP A 113 0.10 7.54 -2.91
N THR A 114 -0.27 8.65 -2.25
CA THR A 114 -0.21 10.00 -2.85
C THR A 114 1.20 10.33 -3.33
N ARG A 115 2.23 9.99 -2.53
CA ARG A 115 3.64 10.17 -2.93
C ARG A 115 4.02 9.31 -4.13
N VAL A 116 3.55 8.07 -4.20
CA VAL A 116 3.76 7.20 -5.38
C VAL A 116 3.11 7.81 -6.63
N GLU A 117 1.89 8.32 -6.53
CA GLU A 117 1.14 8.92 -7.65
C GLU A 117 1.76 10.23 -8.13
N ALA A 118 2.17 11.10 -7.22
CA ALA A 118 2.89 12.33 -7.52
C ALA A 118 4.15 12.05 -8.37
N ARG A 119 4.94 11.05 -7.96
CA ARG A 119 6.14 10.64 -8.71
C ARG A 119 5.84 9.98 -10.05
N LEU A 120 4.70 9.31 -10.19
CA LEU A 120 4.30 8.69 -11.45
C LEU A 120 3.83 9.73 -12.47
N THR A 121 3.12 10.76 -12.02
CA THR A 121 2.55 11.81 -12.87
C THR A 121 3.50 12.99 -13.10
N GLY A 122 4.56 13.12 -12.28
CA GLY A 122 5.43 14.29 -12.31
C GLY A 122 4.75 15.54 -11.75
N ARG A 123 3.61 15.38 -11.09
CA ARG A 123 2.90 16.44 -10.36
C ARG A 123 3.40 16.45 -8.92
N ASP A 124 3.93 17.57 -8.48
CA ASP A 124 4.21 17.78 -7.06
C ASP A 124 2.89 17.79 -6.28
N VAL A 125 2.90 17.27 -5.05
CA VAL A 125 1.70 17.07 -4.21
C VAL A 125 0.92 18.37 -4.00
N GLU A 126 1.60 19.52 -4.09
CA GLU A 126 1.01 20.86 -4.01
C GLU A 126 0.06 21.15 -5.18
N SER A 127 0.38 20.68 -6.39
CA SER A 127 -0.46 20.91 -7.60
C SER A 127 -1.78 20.12 -7.62
N LEU A 128 -1.90 19.07 -6.81
CA LEU A 128 -3.15 18.29 -6.73
C LEU A 128 -4.24 19.02 -5.94
N GLN A 129 -3.90 20.06 -5.19
CA GLN A 129 -4.85 20.93 -4.51
C GLN A 129 -5.46 21.97 -5.49
N ASP A 130 -4.71 22.35 -6.52
CA ASP A 130 -5.10 23.36 -7.52
C ASP A 130 -5.96 22.79 -8.69
N ASP A 131 -5.87 21.48 -8.97
CA ASP A 131 -6.65 20.82 -10.03
C ASP A 131 -8.08 20.42 -9.58
N ALA A 132 -8.48 20.72 -8.33
CA ALA A 132 -9.86 20.57 -7.92
C ALA A 132 -10.67 21.68 -8.61
N PRO A 133 -11.62 21.36 -9.50
CA PRO A 133 -12.41 22.41 -10.16
C PRO A 133 -13.09 23.22 -9.07
N GLU A 134 -12.85 24.53 -9.06
CA GLU A 134 -13.56 25.42 -8.17
C GLU A 134 -15.06 25.24 -8.44
N ALA A 135 -15.88 25.27 -7.38
CA ALA A 135 -17.32 25.04 -7.52
C ALA A 135 -17.97 25.99 -8.53
N GLU A 136 -17.32 27.13 -8.80
CA GLU A 136 -17.71 28.15 -9.77
C GLU A 136 -17.62 27.64 -11.23
N ASP A 137 -16.57 26.90 -11.59
CA ASP A 137 -16.37 26.34 -12.94
C ASP A 137 -17.38 25.23 -13.25
N LEU A 138 -17.76 24.43 -12.25
CA LEU A 138 -18.77 23.37 -12.39
C LEU A 138 -20.20 23.91 -12.51
N VAL A 139 -20.44 25.14 -12.06
CA VAL A 139 -21.71 25.86 -12.21
C VAL A 139 -21.80 26.51 -13.58
N GLU A 140 -20.69 26.98 -14.15
CA GLU A 140 -20.65 27.55 -15.50
C GLU A 140 -20.82 26.48 -16.59
N GLU A 141 -20.19 25.31 -16.44
CA GLU A 141 -20.36 24.15 -17.35
C GLU A 141 -21.71 23.42 -17.17
N GLY A 142 -22.56 23.86 -16.23
CA GLY A 142 -23.91 23.31 -16.02
C GLY A 142 -23.94 21.92 -15.37
N ILE A 143 -22.85 21.52 -14.72
CA ILE A 143 -22.68 20.20 -14.09
C ILE A 143 -23.32 20.18 -12.69
N LEU A 144 -23.39 21.32 -12.00
CA LEU A 144 -24.11 21.49 -10.73
C LEU A 144 -25.22 22.54 -10.84
N PRO A 145 -26.38 22.34 -10.17
CA PRO A 145 -27.38 23.40 -10.03
C PRO A 145 -26.78 24.62 -9.33
N ARG A 146 -27.02 25.81 -9.87
CA ARG A 146 -26.53 27.09 -9.33
C ARG A 146 -26.88 27.33 -7.85
N ASP A 147 -27.93 26.66 -7.37
CA ASP A 147 -28.42 26.72 -5.98
C ASP A 147 -27.65 25.78 -5.02
N ALA A 148 -26.70 24.98 -5.52
CA ALA A 148 -25.87 24.08 -4.72
C ALA A 148 -24.60 24.74 -4.16
N VAL A 149 -24.31 25.99 -4.55
CA VAL A 149 -23.23 26.79 -3.94
C VAL A 149 -23.75 27.30 -2.60
N PRO A 150 -23.24 26.82 -1.45
CA PRO A 150 -23.55 27.47 -0.18
C PRO A 150 -23.08 28.92 -0.27
N ASP A 151 -23.93 29.84 0.20
CA ASP A 151 -23.68 31.28 0.28
C ASP A 151 -22.47 31.53 1.19
N LEU A 152 -21.27 31.38 0.63
CA LEU A 152 -20.02 31.70 1.28
C LEU A 152 -19.92 33.23 1.28
N PRO A 153 -19.73 33.86 2.46
CA PRO A 153 -19.53 35.30 2.50
C PRO A 153 -18.30 35.65 1.66
N ALA A 154 -18.45 36.68 0.83
CA ALA A 154 -17.41 37.17 -0.08
C ALA A 154 -16.04 37.28 0.64
N PRO A 155 -14.93 36.94 -0.03
CA PRO A 155 -13.61 37.12 0.55
C PRO A 155 -13.37 38.61 0.84
N GLU A 156 -13.01 38.91 2.09
CA GLU A 156 -12.63 40.25 2.54
C GLU A 156 -11.56 40.83 1.59
N PRO A 157 -11.73 42.07 1.07
CA PRO A 157 -10.73 42.67 0.19
C PRO A 157 -9.49 43.04 1.01
N GLY A 158 -8.48 42.16 1.07
CA GLY A 158 -7.28 42.51 1.85
C GLY A 158 -6.10 41.55 1.95
N SER A 159 -6.12 40.35 1.35
CA SER A 159 -5.00 39.40 1.51
C SER A 159 -4.61 38.72 0.19
N GLY A 160 -4.13 39.51 -0.77
CA GLY A 160 -3.32 39.02 -1.88
C GLY A 160 -1.82 39.15 -1.56
N PRO A 161 -0.94 38.26 -2.04
CA PRO A 161 0.50 38.43 -1.91
C PRO A 161 0.92 39.73 -2.63
N GLY A 162 1.66 40.59 -1.92
CA GLY A 162 2.02 41.92 -2.40
C GLY A 162 2.70 41.90 -3.77
N ILE A 163 2.05 42.53 -4.75
CA ILE A 163 2.66 42.90 -6.03
C ILE A 163 3.78 43.91 -5.70
N PRO A 164 5.06 43.65 -6.05
CA PRO A 164 6.10 44.65 -5.88
C PRO A 164 5.79 45.88 -6.75
N PRO A 165 6.04 47.11 -6.26
CA PRO A 165 5.71 48.32 -7.00
C PRO A 165 6.47 48.40 -8.33
N ASP A 166 5.73 48.79 -9.36
CA ASP A 166 6.18 49.12 -10.71
C ASP A 166 7.27 50.21 -10.68
N PRO A 167 8.48 49.96 -11.20
CA PRO A 167 9.46 51.02 -11.38
C PRO A 167 8.99 51.89 -12.55
N GLY A 168 8.38 53.03 -12.21
CA GLY A 168 7.93 54.04 -13.18
C GLY A 168 9.04 54.49 -14.15
N PRO A 169 8.67 55.12 -15.28
CA PRO A 169 9.57 55.34 -16.40
C PRO A 169 10.72 56.27 -16.04
N GLU A 170 11.93 55.85 -16.41
CA GLU A 170 13.16 56.62 -16.30
C GLU A 170 13.07 57.87 -17.21
N GLU A 171 13.20 59.07 -16.63
CA GLU A 171 13.48 60.32 -17.37
C GLU A 171 14.97 60.55 -17.57
#